data_AF-A0A3A5QYK3-F1
#
_entry.id   AF-A0A3A5QYK3-F1
#
_cell.length_a   1.000
_cell.length_b   1.000
_cell.length_c   1.000
_cell.angle_alpha   90.00
_cell.angle_beta   90.00
_cell.angle_gamma   90.00
#
_symmetry.space_group_name_H-M   'P 1'
#
loop_
_entity.id
_entity.type
_entity.pdbx_description
1 polymer ?
#
loop_
_entity_poly.entity_id
_entity_poly.type
_entity_poly.pdbx_seq_one_letter_code
_entity_poly.pdbx_strand_id
1 'polypeptide(L)'
;MFDANVKNKLESLFVSILFLVVACGLIGWTTATTDKRFPDDVEAVLNKAGSNRPELEKALAYFMEKGDEQMLQAAYFLIRNMDIHYSETYVWQDREGNKVEFSEFDYPNFALAVDAIDSIRKERGGLEFRDTVIYDVESITGQFLIDNIHCAFESWRTSKFRDIPFDDFCEYILPYRITVEPVQEWRQTYQKKYRWMTESLWENSLEKVLVYAGLDFNIWFTSTWGKETRNEPLSRLGAQQLLFRKKGACEDIAALQVFSLVLKEFRLPTILLPIGLLLWVLIL
;
A
#
# COMPACT_ATOMS: atom_id res chain seq x y z
N MET A 1 -38.22 -74.48 34.04
CA MET A 1 -39.11 -73.56 33.31
C MET A 1 -38.50 -72.18 33.47
N PHE A 2 -37.58 -71.82 32.57
CA PHE A 2 -36.85 -70.55 32.67
C PHE A 2 -37.80 -69.41 32.29
N ASP A 3 -37.93 -68.46 33.22
CA ASP A 3 -38.90 -67.38 33.21
C ASP A 3 -38.73 -66.48 31.98
N ALA A 4 -39.73 -66.45 31.11
CA ALA A 4 -39.74 -65.66 29.87
C ALA A 4 -39.50 -64.16 30.13
N ASN A 5 -39.76 -63.70 31.35
CA ASN A 5 -39.53 -62.34 31.79
C ASN A 5 -38.02 -61.99 31.88
N VAL A 6 -37.17 -62.96 32.23
CA VAL A 6 -35.71 -62.77 32.32
C VAL A 6 -35.11 -62.66 30.92
N LYS A 7 -35.59 -63.46 29.96
CA LYS A 7 -35.13 -63.41 28.56
C LYS A 7 -35.44 -62.05 27.91
N ASN A 8 -36.65 -61.54 28.09
CA ASN A 8 -37.05 -60.25 27.52
C ASN A 8 -36.27 -59.08 28.14
N LYS A 9 -35.95 -59.13 29.45
CA LYS A 9 -35.08 -58.13 30.08
C LYS A 9 -33.65 -58.18 29.55
N LEU A 10 -33.11 -59.37 29.29
CA LEU A 10 -31.77 -59.52 28.74
C LEU A 10 -31.68 -58.98 27.31
N GLU A 11 -32.69 -59.26 26.47
CA GLU A 11 -32.77 -58.74 25.10
C GLU A 11 -32.92 -57.21 25.07
N SER A 12 -33.74 -56.64 25.96
CA SER A 12 -33.87 -55.19 26.11
C SER A 12 -32.58 -54.52 26.59
N LEU A 13 -31.85 -55.16 27.51
CA LEU A 13 -30.55 -54.66 27.99
C LEU A 13 -29.49 -54.71 26.88
N PHE A 14 -29.46 -55.78 26.08
CA PHE A 14 -28.56 -55.91 24.94
C PHE A 14 -28.82 -54.87 23.85
N VAL A 15 -30.10 -54.62 23.52
CA VAL A 15 -30.48 -53.57 22.56
C VAL A 15 -30.08 -52.19 23.08
N SER A 16 -30.26 -51.92 24.38
CA SER A 16 -29.89 -50.64 24.99
C SER A 16 -28.38 -50.39 25.00
N ILE A 17 -27.58 -51.44 25.27
CA ILE A 17 -26.11 -51.37 25.22
C ILE A 17 -25.63 -51.19 23.77
N LEU A 18 -26.27 -51.86 22.80
CA LEU A 18 -25.95 -51.72 21.38
C LEU A 18 -26.22 -50.29 20.88
N PHE A 19 -27.33 -49.67 21.31
CA PHE A 19 -27.62 -48.25 21.02
C PHE A 19 -26.58 -47.30 21.64
N LEU A 20 -26.08 -47.59 22.83
CA LEU A 20 -25.08 -46.75 23.51
C LEU A 20 -23.71 -46.81 22.82
N VAL A 21 -23.31 -47.98 22.31
CA VAL A 21 -22.06 -48.17 21.56
C VAL A 21 -22.12 -47.50 20.18
N VAL A 22 -23.28 -47.53 19.51
CA VAL A 22 -23.50 -46.81 18.23
C VAL A 22 -23.54 -45.30 18.45
N ALA A 23 -24.15 -44.82 19.54
CA ALA A 23 -24.16 -43.39 19.91
C ALA A 23 -22.76 -42.87 20.27
N CYS A 24 -21.91 -43.69 20.92
CA CYS A 24 -20.53 -43.31 21.23
C CYS A 24 -19.59 -43.43 20.02
N GLY A 25 -19.88 -44.32 19.07
CA GLY A 25 -19.11 -44.48 17.82
C GLY A 25 -19.30 -43.35 16.80
N LEU A 26 -20.31 -42.49 16.98
CA LEU A 26 -20.55 -41.31 16.15
C LEU A 26 -19.91 -40.02 16.68
N ILE A 27 -19.19 -40.09 17.81
CA ILE A 27 -18.35 -38.97 18.32
C ILE A 27 -16.89 -39.13 17.81
N GLY A 28 -16.71 -39.90 16.74
CA GLY A 28 -15.46 -40.05 16.02
C GLY A 28 -15.08 -38.76 15.29
N TRP A 29 -14.18 -38.01 15.92
CA TRP A 29 -13.25 -37.06 15.30
C TRP A 29 -13.79 -36.31 14.07
N THR A 30 -14.60 -35.29 14.31
CA THR A 30 -14.49 -34.09 13.48
C THR A 30 -13.15 -33.44 13.82
N THR A 31 -12.09 -33.84 13.11
CA THR A 31 -10.98 -32.91 12.94
C THR A 31 -11.60 -31.69 12.26
N ALA A 32 -11.87 -30.64 13.04
CA ALA A 32 -12.05 -29.32 12.49
C ALA A 32 -10.74 -29.01 11.75
N THR A 33 -10.69 -29.35 10.46
CA THR A 33 -9.84 -28.63 9.54
C THR A 33 -10.32 -27.20 9.69
N THR A 34 -9.61 -26.40 10.48
CA THR A 34 -9.68 -24.95 10.35
C THR A 34 -9.40 -24.71 8.88
N ASP A 35 -10.46 -24.49 8.12
CA ASP A 35 -10.37 -24.18 6.70
C ASP A 35 -9.61 -22.86 6.68
N LYS A 36 -8.31 -22.93 6.39
CA LYS A 36 -7.45 -21.76 6.43
C LYS A 36 -7.93 -20.86 5.31
N ARG A 37 -8.66 -19.81 5.71
CA ARG A 37 -9.29 -18.87 4.78
C ARG A 37 -8.26 -18.14 3.91
N PHE A 38 -7.04 -17.95 4.44
CA PHE A 38 -5.94 -17.26 3.79
C PHE A 38 -4.62 -18.05 3.92
N PRO A 39 -3.63 -17.80 3.04
CA PRO A 39 -2.27 -18.32 3.19
C PRO A 39 -1.64 -17.98 4.56
N ASP A 40 -0.71 -18.83 5.02
CA ASP A 40 -0.13 -18.73 6.38
C ASP A 40 0.66 -17.42 6.61
N ASP A 41 1.37 -16.96 5.59
CA ASP A 41 2.12 -15.70 5.60
C ASP A 41 1.18 -14.48 5.68
N VAL A 42 0.06 -14.51 4.95
CA VAL A 42 -0.99 -13.50 5.01
C VAL A 42 -1.68 -13.50 6.38
N GLU A 43 -2.08 -14.66 6.88
CA GLU A 43 -2.74 -14.79 8.19
C GLU A 43 -1.83 -14.32 9.33
N ALA A 44 -0.52 -14.56 9.24
CA ALA A 44 0.45 -14.04 10.21
C ALA A 44 0.43 -12.51 10.29
N VAL A 45 0.33 -11.81 9.15
CA VAL A 45 0.23 -10.34 9.11
C VAL A 45 -1.15 -9.86 9.56
N LEU A 46 -2.23 -10.53 9.17
CA LEU A 46 -3.59 -10.21 9.65
C LEU A 46 -3.69 -10.27 11.18
N ASN A 47 -2.99 -11.20 11.83
CA ASN A 47 -2.89 -11.27 13.29
C ASN A 47 -2.14 -10.07 13.89
N LYS A 48 -1.12 -9.53 13.20
CA LYS A 48 -0.38 -8.33 13.61
C LYS A 48 -1.20 -7.05 13.44
N ALA A 49 -2.15 -7.02 12.50
CA ALA A 49 -2.99 -5.84 12.24
C ALA A 49 -3.91 -5.44 13.40
N GLY A 50 -4.16 -6.34 14.36
CA GLY A 50 -4.96 -6.04 15.55
C GLY A 50 -6.34 -5.49 15.19
N SER A 51 -6.66 -4.27 15.63
CA SER A 51 -7.93 -3.60 15.32
C SER A 51 -8.11 -3.25 13.83
N ASN A 52 -7.03 -3.20 13.04
CA ASN A 52 -7.07 -2.92 11.61
C ASN A 52 -7.29 -4.17 10.74
N ARG A 53 -7.27 -5.37 11.33
CA ARG A 53 -7.53 -6.63 10.61
C ARG A 53 -8.79 -6.59 9.71
N PRO A 54 -9.95 -6.05 10.14
CA PRO A 54 -11.14 -6.00 9.30
C PRO A 54 -10.96 -5.21 7.99
N GLU A 55 -10.10 -4.18 7.97
CA GLU A 55 -9.80 -3.42 6.76
C GLU A 55 -9.01 -4.26 5.75
N LEU A 56 -8.02 -5.02 6.21
CA LEU A 56 -7.24 -5.92 5.35
C LEU A 56 -8.11 -7.08 4.84
N GLU A 57 -8.96 -7.65 5.69
CA GLU A 57 -9.91 -8.69 5.30
C GLU A 57 -10.96 -8.19 4.31
N LYS A 58 -11.39 -6.92 4.41
CA LYS A 58 -12.28 -6.27 3.43
C LYS A 58 -11.67 -6.29 2.03
N ALA A 59 -10.38 -5.96 1.90
CA ALA A 59 -9.69 -6.00 0.60
C ALA A 59 -9.61 -7.43 0.04
N LEU A 60 -9.25 -8.41 0.88
CA LEU A 60 -9.19 -9.82 0.46
C LEU A 60 -10.55 -10.35 0.04
N ALA A 61 -11.59 -10.10 0.83
CA ALA A 61 -12.95 -10.52 0.53
C ALA A 61 -13.45 -9.93 -0.80
N TYR A 62 -13.14 -8.65 -1.06
CA TYR A 62 -13.47 -8.00 -2.32
C TYR A 62 -12.87 -8.75 -3.53
N PHE A 63 -11.58 -9.08 -3.50
CA PHE A 63 -10.93 -9.77 -4.64
C PHE A 63 -11.36 -11.24 -4.76
N MET A 64 -11.63 -11.92 -3.64
CA MET A 64 -12.22 -13.26 -3.64
C MET A 64 -13.60 -13.27 -4.30
N GLU A 65 -14.46 -12.28 -3.99
CA GLU A 65 -15.80 -12.16 -4.59
C GLU A 65 -15.73 -11.82 -6.08
N LYS A 66 -14.77 -10.97 -6.48
CA LYS A 66 -14.55 -10.63 -7.90
C LYS A 66 -14.07 -11.82 -8.73
N GLY A 67 -13.36 -12.76 -8.14
CA GLY A 67 -12.86 -13.95 -8.83
C GLY A 67 -11.69 -13.70 -9.80
N ASP A 68 -10.99 -12.56 -9.70
CA ASP A 68 -9.75 -12.31 -10.44
C ASP A 68 -8.56 -12.84 -9.62
N GLU A 69 -8.09 -14.04 -9.97
CA GLU A 69 -7.02 -14.73 -9.25
C GLU A 69 -5.74 -13.90 -9.18
N GLN A 70 -5.36 -13.19 -10.24
CA GLN A 70 -4.13 -12.37 -10.22
C GLN A 70 -4.27 -11.19 -9.26
N MET A 71 -5.42 -10.53 -9.23
CA MET A 71 -5.65 -9.43 -8.29
C MET A 71 -5.69 -9.94 -6.84
N LEU A 72 -6.24 -11.12 -6.60
CA LEU A 72 -6.22 -11.75 -5.28
C LEU A 72 -4.78 -12.09 -4.84
N GLN A 73 -3.96 -12.67 -5.73
CA GLN A 73 -2.54 -12.93 -5.46
C GLN A 73 -1.75 -11.64 -5.20
N ALA A 74 -2.10 -10.54 -5.90
CA ALA A 74 -1.51 -9.23 -5.63
C ALA A 74 -1.91 -8.67 -4.26
N ALA A 75 -3.16 -8.88 -3.83
CA ALA A 75 -3.60 -8.52 -2.48
C ALA A 75 -2.85 -9.33 -1.40
N TYR A 76 -2.68 -10.63 -1.61
CA TYR A 76 -1.84 -11.47 -0.74
C TYR A 76 -0.40 -10.97 -0.71
N PHE A 77 0.18 -10.62 -1.87
CA PHE A 77 1.53 -10.08 -1.96
C PHE A 77 1.70 -8.79 -1.15
N LEU A 78 0.77 -7.84 -1.25
CA LEU A 78 0.85 -6.60 -0.49
C LEU A 78 0.70 -6.86 1.02
N ILE A 79 -0.26 -7.70 1.43
CA ILE A 79 -0.53 -7.94 2.85
C ILE A 79 0.61 -8.71 3.51
N ARG A 80 1.15 -9.77 2.90
CA ARG A 80 2.23 -10.57 3.51
C ARG A 80 3.54 -9.81 3.73
N ASN A 81 3.75 -8.70 3.02
CA ASN A 81 4.93 -7.84 3.15
C ASN A 81 4.67 -6.57 3.97
N MET A 82 3.43 -6.34 4.44
CA MET A 82 3.01 -5.06 5.02
C MET A 82 3.59 -4.76 6.40
N ASP A 83 3.92 -5.79 7.19
CA ASP A 83 4.28 -5.67 8.61
C ASP A 83 5.66 -5.05 8.87
N ILE A 84 6.48 -4.89 7.84
CA ILE A 84 7.77 -4.18 7.90
C ILE A 84 7.69 -2.74 7.38
N HIS A 85 6.53 -2.29 6.90
CA HIS A 85 6.36 -0.98 6.28
C HIS A 85 5.68 0.02 7.20
N TYR A 86 6.17 1.26 7.15
CA TYR A 86 5.69 2.34 8.00
C TYR A 86 5.97 3.71 7.38
N SER A 87 5.16 4.70 7.77
CA SER A 87 5.35 6.11 7.41
C SER A 87 6.07 6.86 8.52
N GLU A 88 7.16 7.55 8.19
CA GLU A 88 7.76 8.59 9.02
C GLU A 88 6.99 9.88 8.79
N THR A 89 6.41 10.40 9.86
CA THR A 89 5.64 11.64 9.86
C THR A 89 5.87 12.39 11.16
N TYR A 90 5.09 13.42 11.41
CA TYR A 90 5.28 14.29 12.56
C TYR A 90 3.95 14.88 13.02
N VAL A 91 3.96 15.40 14.25
CA VAL A 91 2.87 16.17 14.82
C VAL A 91 3.39 17.54 15.22
N TRP A 92 2.72 18.61 14.78
CA TRP A 92 3.00 19.94 15.29
C TRP A 92 2.47 20.10 16.72
N GLN A 93 3.26 20.76 17.55
CA GLN A 93 2.92 21.10 18.92
C GLN A 93 3.28 22.56 19.20
N ASP A 94 2.48 23.23 20.02
CA ASP A 94 2.87 24.52 20.60
C ASP A 94 3.77 24.32 21.82
N ARG A 95 4.21 25.44 22.41
CA ARG A 95 5.11 25.43 23.58
C ARG A 95 4.51 24.78 24.82
N GLU A 96 3.18 24.64 24.88
CA GLU A 96 2.48 23.98 25.98
C GLU A 96 2.31 22.48 25.71
N GLY A 97 2.75 21.99 24.56
CA GLY A 97 2.63 20.60 24.12
C GLY A 97 1.28 20.26 23.52
N ASN A 98 0.41 21.26 23.27
CA ASN A 98 -0.88 21.01 22.65
C ASN A 98 -0.69 20.74 21.15
N LYS A 99 -1.36 19.70 20.65
CA LYS A 99 -1.34 19.36 19.22
C LYS A 99 -1.89 20.52 18.39
N VAL A 100 -1.19 20.85 17.31
CA VAL A 100 -1.62 21.82 16.31
C VAL A 100 -1.93 21.06 15.03
N GLU A 101 -3.20 21.05 14.63
CA GLU A 101 -3.60 20.49 13.34
C GLU A 101 -3.18 21.44 12.23
N PHE A 102 -2.46 20.93 11.24
CA PHE A 102 -2.08 21.67 10.05
C PHE A 102 -1.84 20.69 8.90
N SER A 103 -2.46 20.96 7.75
CA SER A 103 -2.22 20.27 6.50
C SER A 103 -1.88 21.29 5.42
N GLU A 104 -0.79 21.07 4.69
CA GLU A 104 -0.42 21.94 3.58
C GLU A 104 -1.44 21.91 2.44
N PHE A 105 -2.19 20.81 2.32
CA PHE A 105 -3.23 20.62 1.31
C PHE A 105 -4.49 21.44 1.59
N ASP A 106 -4.62 22.05 2.77
CA ASP A 106 -5.73 22.95 3.09
C ASP A 106 -5.56 24.32 2.40
N TYR A 107 -4.42 24.54 1.73
CA TYR A 107 -4.07 25.79 1.07
C TYR A 107 -3.95 25.61 -0.44
N PRO A 108 -4.24 26.66 -1.26
CA PRO A 108 -4.21 26.54 -2.72
C PRO A 108 -2.85 26.19 -3.33
N ASN A 109 -1.75 26.52 -2.64
CA ASN A 109 -0.40 26.24 -3.07
C ASN A 109 0.57 26.26 -1.88
N PHE A 110 1.78 25.75 -2.10
CA PHE A 110 2.78 25.60 -1.05
C PHE A 110 3.24 26.93 -0.44
N ALA A 111 3.33 28.01 -1.21
CA ALA A 111 3.73 29.31 -0.66
C ALA A 111 2.72 29.80 0.39
N LEU A 112 1.42 29.69 0.10
CA LEU A 112 0.37 30.04 1.06
C LEU A 112 0.32 29.10 2.27
N ALA A 113 0.63 27.82 2.10
CA ALA A 113 0.76 26.88 3.21
C ALA A 113 1.92 27.29 4.16
N VAL A 114 3.06 27.70 3.58
CA VAL A 114 4.21 28.21 4.35
C VAL A 114 3.86 29.49 5.09
N ASP A 115 3.22 30.45 4.42
CA ASP A 115 2.78 31.71 5.06
C ASP A 115 1.83 31.43 6.25
N ALA A 116 0.94 30.44 6.09
CA ALA A 116 -0.02 30.08 7.13
C ALA A 116 0.64 29.41 8.35
N ILE A 117 1.53 28.42 8.15
CA ILE A 117 2.22 27.81 9.29
C ILE A 117 3.14 28.82 9.99
N ASP A 118 3.76 29.74 9.25
CA ASP A 118 4.56 30.81 9.83
C ASP A 118 3.71 31.80 10.63
N SER A 119 2.47 32.08 10.20
CA SER A 119 1.52 32.88 10.98
C SER A 119 1.14 32.19 12.29
N ILE A 120 0.80 30.89 12.24
CA ILE A 120 0.47 30.10 13.43
C ILE A 120 1.66 30.07 14.40
N ARG A 121 2.88 29.89 13.86
CA ARG A 121 4.12 29.92 14.64
C ARG A 121 4.32 31.25 15.37
N LYS A 122 4.02 32.38 14.71
CA LYS A 122 4.12 33.71 15.34
C LYS A 122 3.07 33.90 16.43
N GLU A 123 1.81 33.51 16.15
CA GLU A 123 0.70 33.66 17.09
C GLU A 123 0.90 32.85 18.38
N ARG A 124 1.35 31.60 18.24
CA ARG A 124 1.58 30.68 19.37
C ARG A 124 2.94 30.88 20.06
N GLY A 125 3.74 31.85 19.60
CA GLY A 125 5.08 32.12 20.10
C GLY A 125 6.13 31.05 19.74
N GLY A 126 5.77 30.05 18.95
CA GLY A 126 6.66 28.97 18.50
C GLY A 126 5.87 27.72 18.14
N LEU A 127 6.46 26.89 17.29
CA LEU A 127 5.97 25.55 16.98
C LEU A 127 7.14 24.59 16.96
N GLU A 128 6.94 23.46 17.59
CA GLU A 128 7.86 22.33 17.57
C GLU A 128 7.17 21.17 16.86
N PHE A 129 7.96 20.32 16.18
CA PHE A 129 7.43 19.08 15.64
C PHE A 129 7.96 17.92 16.46
N ARG A 130 7.11 16.91 16.63
CA ARG A 130 7.51 15.63 17.21
C ARG A 130 7.39 14.55 16.14
N ASP A 131 8.49 13.87 15.87
CA ASP A 131 8.51 12.73 14.97
C ASP A 131 7.57 11.63 15.47
N THR A 132 6.92 10.97 14.52
CA THR A 132 6.02 9.85 14.79
C THR A 132 6.08 8.87 13.62
N VAL A 133 5.76 7.62 13.94
CA VAL A 133 5.68 6.54 12.95
C VAL A 133 4.25 6.02 12.90
N ILE A 134 3.78 5.70 11.70
CA ILE A 134 2.50 5.04 11.48
C ILE A 134 2.78 3.74 10.71
N TYR A 135 2.52 2.59 11.33
CA TYR A 135 2.72 1.29 10.70
C TYR A 135 1.59 0.97 9.72
N ASP A 136 1.94 0.50 8.53
CA ASP A 136 0.96 0.24 7.47
C ASP A 136 -0.04 -0.84 7.90
N VAL A 137 0.45 -1.88 8.58
CA VAL A 137 -0.37 -2.98 9.09
C VAL A 137 -1.47 -2.52 10.06
N GLU A 138 -1.26 -1.39 10.73
CA GLU A 138 -2.17 -0.82 11.72
C GLU A 138 -3.09 0.28 11.15
N SER A 139 -2.79 0.83 9.96
CA SER A 139 -3.47 2.03 9.45
C SER A 139 -4.01 1.94 8.02
N ILE A 140 -3.48 1.04 7.18
CA ILE A 140 -3.93 0.92 5.80
C ILE A 140 -5.37 0.43 5.74
N THR A 141 -6.20 1.14 4.98
CA THR A 141 -7.61 0.78 4.79
C THR A 141 -7.78 -0.25 3.67
N GLY A 142 -8.84 -1.02 3.74
CA GLY A 142 -9.20 -1.99 2.71
C GLY A 142 -9.53 -1.30 1.40
N GLN A 143 -10.18 -0.14 1.47
CA GLN A 143 -10.50 0.66 0.29
C GLN A 143 -9.23 1.13 -0.44
N PHE A 144 -8.24 1.62 0.31
CA PHE A 144 -6.96 2.02 -0.26
C PHE A 144 -6.26 0.87 -1.02
N LEU A 145 -6.23 -0.34 -0.45
CA LEU A 145 -5.64 -1.51 -1.12
C LEU A 145 -6.40 -1.88 -2.39
N ILE A 146 -7.74 -1.89 -2.33
CA ILE A 146 -8.61 -2.18 -3.47
C ILE A 146 -8.30 -1.20 -4.61
N ASP A 147 -8.30 0.09 -4.32
CA ASP A 147 -8.09 1.14 -5.32
C ASP A 147 -6.66 1.10 -5.86
N ASN A 148 -5.66 0.87 -5.01
CA ASN A 148 -4.27 0.71 -5.42
C ASN A 148 -4.10 -0.46 -6.41
N ILE A 149 -4.62 -1.64 -6.06
CA ILE A 149 -4.54 -2.84 -6.89
C ILE A 149 -5.27 -2.60 -8.22
N HIS A 150 -6.48 -2.05 -8.20
CA HIS A 150 -7.21 -1.76 -9.43
C HIS A 150 -6.45 -0.82 -10.35
N CYS A 151 -5.95 0.32 -9.85
CA CYS A 151 -5.20 1.26 -10.66
C CYS A 151 -3.90 0.65 -11.21
N ALA A 152 -3.21 -0.17 -10.41
CA ALA A 152 -2.00 -0.87 -10.86
C ALA A 152 -2.31 -1.83 -12.01
N PHE A 153 -3.36 -2.66 -11.88
CA PHE A 153 -3.77 -3.61 -12.91
C PHE A 153 -4.35 -2.96 -14.17
N GLU A 154 -5.10 -1.87 -14.02
CA GLU A 154 -5.60 -1.09 -15.15
C GLU A 154 -4.44 -0.56 -15.99
N SER A 155 -3.42 0.00 -15.33
CA SER A 155 -2.19 0.45 -16.01
C SER A 155 -1.54 -0.73 -16.71
N TRP A 156 -1.33 -1.83 -15.98
CA TRP A 156 -0.54 -2.97 -16.45
C TRP A 156 -1.17 -3.72 -17.61
N ARG A 157 -2.44 -4.05 -17.51
CA ARG A 157 -3.13 -4.81 -18.55
C ARG A 157 -3.35 -4.00 -19.83
N THR A 158 -3.37 -2.67 -19.74
CA THR A 158 -3.59 -1.78 -20.89
C THR A 158 -2.30 -1.20 -21.48
N SER A 159 -1.15 -1.42 -20.85
CA SER A 159 0.11 -0.86 -21.30
C SER A 159 0.70 -1.62 -22.50
N LYS A 160 1.68 -0.98 -23.16
CA LYS A 160 2.56 -1.62 -24.16
C LYS A 160 3.48 -2.68 -23.54
N PHE A 161 3.63 -2.68 -22.21
CA PHE A 161 4.48 -3.58 -21.45
C PHE A 161 3.71 -4.61 -20.62
N ARG A 162 2.43 -4.88 -20.97
CA ARG A 162 1.58 -5.88 -20.32
C ARG A 162 2.16 -7.29 -20.25
N ASP A 163 3.18 -7.59 -21.05
CA ASP A 163 3.88 -8.89 -21.08
C ASP A 163 4.93 -9.03 -19.95
N ILE A 164 5.05 -8.04 -19.06
CA ILE A 164 5.87 -8.12 -17.85
C ILE A 164 5.38 -9.30 -16.98
N PRO A 165 6.29 -10.16 -16.48
CA PRO A 165 5.91 -11.24 -15.57
C PRO A 165 5.17 -10.73 -14.33
N PHE A 166 4.25 -11.55 -13.82
CA PHE A 166 3.44 -11.18 -12.66
C PHE A 166 4.29 -10.87 -11.40
N ASP A 167 5.40 -11.59 -11.21
CA ASP A 167 6.30 -11.35 -10.08
C ASP A 167 6.98 -9.98 -10.20
N ASP A 168 7.47 -9.62 -11.40
CA ASP A 168 8.00 -8.28 -11.68
C ASP A 168 6.93 -7.21 -11.47
N PHE A 169 5.67 -7.48 -11.83
CA PHE A 169 4.56 -6.58 -11.54
C PHE A 169 4.36 -6.37 -10.03
N CYS A 170 4.40 -7.45 -9.25
CA CYS A 170 4.27 -7.37 -7.79
C CYS A 170 5.40 -6.56 -7.14
N GLU A 171 6.64 -6.73 -7.62
CA GLU A 171 7.81 -6.05 -7.03
C GLU A 171 7.95 -4.58 -7.47
N TYR A 172 7.56 -4.24 -8.70
CA TYR A 172 7.97 -2.97 -9.33
C TYR A 172 6.81 -2.06 -9.75
N ILE A 173 5.60 -2.60 -9.89
CA ILE A 173 4.44 -1.85 -10.41
C ILE A 173 3.37 -1.70 -9.33
N LEU A 174 3.09 -2.78 -8.60
CA LEU A 174 2.08 -2.91 -7.56
C LEU A 174 2.34 -2.11 -6.26
N PRO A 175 3.59 -1.90 -5.78
CA PRO A 175 3.83 -1.23 -4.51
C PRO A 175 3.22 0.17 -4.46
N TYR A 176 2.59 0.52 -3.34
CA TYR A 176 1.92 1.81 -3.15
C TYR A 176 2.83 2.88 -2.53
N ARG A 177 4.10 2.54 -2.26
CA ARG A 177 5.10 3.42 -1.69
C ARG A 177 6.50 3.06 -2.20
N ILE A 178 7.46 3.95 -1.96
CA ILE A 178 8.87 3.81 -2.32
C ILE A 178 9.70 3.51 -1.08
N THR A 179 9.50 4.28 -0.01
CA THR A 179 10.28 4.20 1.22
C THR A 179 9.36 4.34 2.45
N VAL A 180 9.56 5.39 3.24
CA VAL A 180 8.86 5.68 4.50
C VAL A 180 8.02 6.96 4.41
N GLU A 181 7.79 7.48 3.21
CA GLU A 181 6.95 8.67 3.00
C GLU A 181 5.50 8.42 3.41
N PRO A 182 4.74 9.44 3.83
CA PRO A 182 3.33 9.29 4.16
C PRO A 182 2.53 8.64 3.02
N VAL A 183 1.76 7.60 3.35
CA VAL A 183 0.90 6.91 2.39
C VAL A 183 -0.20 7.84 1.89
N GLN A 184 -0.36 7.91 0.57
CA GLN A 184 -1.30 8.79 -0.11
C GLN A 184 -1.93 8.09 -1.31
N GLU A 185 -3.18 8.45 -1.64
CA GLU A 185 -3.84 8.01 -2.86
C GLU A 185 -3.26 8.74 -4.06
N TRP A 186 -2.21 8.18 -4.68
CA TRP A 186 -1.43 8.89 -5.72
C TRP A 186 -1.65 8.38 -7.14
N ARG A 187 -2.01 7.11 -7.32
CA ARG A 187 -2.02 6.46 -8.64
C ARG A 187 -2.90 7.19 -9.65
N GLN A 188 -4.15 7.50 -9.30
CA GLN A 188 -5.07 8.19 -10.22
C GLN A 188 -4.57 9.59 -10.60
N THR A 189 -4.08 10.36 -9.63
CA THR A 189 -3.53 11.70 -9.87
C THR A 189 -2.33 11.65 -10.81
N TYR A 190 -1.40 10.72 -10.57
CA TYR A 190 -0.22 10.55 -11.39
C TYR A 190 -0.55 9.98 -12.78
N GLN A 191 -1.50 9.04 -12.89
CA GLN A 191 -1.99 8.51 -14.17
C GLN A 191 -2.53 9.63 -15.04
N LYS A 192 -3.33 10.53 -14.45
CA LYS A 192 -3.87 11.69 -15.15
C LYS A 192 -2.76 12.67 -15.55
N LYS A 193 -1.88 13.05 -14.62
CA LYS A 193 -0.78 14.02 -14.89
C LYS A 193 0.14 13.52 -16.00
N TYR A 194 0.46 12.23 -16.00
CA TYR A 194 1.43 11.62 -16.90
C TYR A 194 0.78 10.75 -17.98
N ARG A 195 -0.49 11.00 -18.31
CA ARG A 195 -1.21 10.29 -19.36
C ARG A 195 -0.51 10.43 -20.71
N TRP A 196 -0.02 11.62 -21.01
CA TRP A 196 0.71 11.96 -22.23
C TRP A 196 1.92 11.03 -22.46
N MET A 197 2.60 10.58 -21.40
CA MET A 197 3.73 9.65 -21.53
C MET A 197 3.26 8.28 -22.03
N THR A 198 2.16 7.75 -21.49
CA THR A 198 1.59 6.46 -21.94
C THR A 198 1.16 6.55 -23.39
N GLU A 199 0.50 7.64 -23.77
CA GLU A 199 0.06 7.88 -25.15
C GLU A 199 1.28 7.97 -26.10
N SER A 200 2.33 8.69 -25.69
CA SER A 200 3.55 8.84 -26.49
C SER A 200 4.33 7.54 -26.69
N LEU A 201 4.32 6.61 -25.72
CA LEU A 201 5.02 5.32 -25.80
C LEU A 201 4.48 4.38 -26.89
N TRP A 202 3.26 4.59 -27.37
CA TRP A 202 2.72 3.83 -28.50
C TRP A 202 3.43 4.17 -29.81
N GLU A 203 3.80 5.44 -29.97
CA GLU A 203 4.37 5.98 -31.22
C GLU A 203 5.88 6.23 -31.15
N ASN A 204 6.46 6.29 -29.95
CA ASN A 204 7.86 6.65 -29.74
C ASN A 204 8.62 5.57 -28.95
N SER A 205 9.95 5.58 -29.08
CA SER A 205 10.81 4.73 -28.24
C SER A 205 10.80 5.20 -26.79
N LEU A 206 11.08 4.28 -25.87
CA LEU A 206 11.20 4.59 -24.45
C LEU A 206 12.19 5.74 -24.21
N GLU A 207 13.37 5.65 -24.78
CA GLU A 207 14.43 6.66 -24.66
C GLU A 207 13.89 8.07 -25.01
N LYS A 208 13.19 8.20 -26.13
CA LYS A 208 12.64 9.48 -26.58
C LYS A 208 11.58 10.02 -25.62
N VAL A 209 10.71 9.16 -25.09
CA VAL A 209 9.70 9.56 -24.09
C VAL A 209 10.37 10.02 -22.80
N LEU A 210 11.45 9.36 -22.35
CA LEU A 210 12.19 9.76 -21.17
C LEU A 210 12.89 11.11 -21.34
N VAL A 211 13.40 11.42 -22.53
CA VAL A 211 13.91 12.78 -22.83
C VAL A 211 12.80 13.81 -22.68
N TYR A 212 11.62 13.57 -23.24
CA TYR A 212 10.48 14.49 -23.09
C TYR A 212 10.03 14.62 -21.63
N ALA A 213 10.10 13.53 -20.86
CA ALA A 213 9.75 13.54 -19.45
C ALA A 213 10.74 14.41 -18.64
N GLY A 214 12.03 14.32 -18.94
CA GLY A 214 13.05 15.20 -18.34
C GLY A 214 12.83 16.67 -18.68
N LEU A 215 12.49 16.98 -19.93
CA LEU A 215 12.15 18.35 -20.34
C LEU A 215 10.89 18.87 -19.63
N ASP A 216 9.82 18.07 -19.57
CA ASP A 216 8.59 18.41 -18.84
C ASP A 216 8.90 18.67 -17.35
N PHE A 217 9.63 17.76 -16.71
CA PHE A 217 10.07 17.92 -15.33
C PHE A 217 10.78 19.25 -15.08
N ASN A 218 11.76 19.61 -15.93
CA ASN A 218 12.51 20.86 -15.80
C ASN A 218 11.66 22.13 -15.98
N ILE A 219 10.47 22.03 -16.58
CA ILE A 219 9.53 23.15 -16.74
C ILE A 219 8.76 23.43 -15.44
N TRP A 220 8.32 22.38 -14.74
CA TRP A 220 7.35 22.54 -13.65
C TRP A 220 7.89 22.20 -12.26
N PHE A 221 9.02 21.51 -12.13
CA PHE A 221 9.60 21.12 -10.85
C PHE A 221 10.94 21.82 -10.59
N THR A 222 11.10 22.39 -9.39
CA THR A 222 12.32 23.11 -9.01
C THR A 222 13.24 22.25 -8.14
N SER A 223 14.45 21.95 -8.62
CA SER A 223 15.49 21.35 -7.79
C SER A 223 16.03 22.36 -6.77
N THR A 224 15.97 21.98 -5.48
CA THR A 224 16.50 22.76 -4.36
C THR A 224 17.88 22.31 -3.90
N TRP A 225 18.44 21.26 -4.52
CA TRP A 225 19.77 20.74 -4.20
C TRP A 225 20.84 21.82 -4.32
N GLY A 226 21.63 21.99 -3.25
CA GLY A 226 22.67 23.02 -3.16
C GLY A 226 22.16 24.47 -3.10
N LYS A 227 20.84 24.69 -3.07
CA LYS A 227 20.22 26.03 -3.08
C LYS A 227 19.45 26.34 -1.80
N GLU A 228 18.78 25.34 -1.22
CA GLU A 228 18.01 25.51 0.01
C GLU A 228 18.43 24.47 1.06
N THR A 229 18.40 24.85 2.33
CA THR A 229 18.47 23.91 3.44
C THR A 229 17.08 23.41 3.78
N ARG A 230 16.93 22.09 3.86
CA ARG A 230 15.68 21.43 4.19
C ARG A 230 15.37 21.61 5.68
N ASN A 231 14.43 22.50 5.98
CA ASN A 231 14.01 22.85 7.35
C ASN A 231 12.58 22.37 7.67
N GLU A 232 12.16 21.29 7.01
CA GLU A 232 10.83 20.72 7.16
C GLU A 232 10.87 19.45 8.01
N PRO A 233 9.77 19.13 8.70
CA PRO A 233 9.74 18.02 9.64
C PRO A 233 9.60 16.63 8.99
N LEU A 234 9.24 16.54 7.70
CA LEU A 234 9.15 15.25 7.02
C LEU A 234 10.52 14.78 6.56
N SER A 235 10.86 13.51 6.82
CA SER A 235 12.07 12.88 6.28
C SER A 235 11.94 12.55 4.79
N ARG A 236 10.73 12.27 4.31
CA ARG A 236 10.39 12.02 2.90
C ARG A 236 9.05 12.64 2.54
N LEU A 237 8.97 13.25 1.37
CA LEU A 237 7.71 13.77 0.85
C LEU A 237 6.89 12.65 0.23
N GLY A 238 5.60 12.62 0.54
CA GLY A 238 4.64 11.76 -0.14
C GLY A 238 4.40 12.22 -1.58
N ALA A 239 3.85 11.31 -2.39
CA ALA A 239 3.62 11.52 -3.81
C ALA A 239 2.79 12.78 -4.12
N GLN A 240 1.74 13.07 -3.33
CA GLN A 240 0.91 14.27 -3.49
C GLN A 240 1.65 15.53 -3.07
N GLN A 241 2.47 15.48 -2.01
CA GLN A 241 3.31 16.63 -1.62
C GLN A 241 4.27 17.00 -2.76
N LEU A 242 4.88 16.03 -3.43
CA LEU A 242 5.78 16.30 -4.56
C LEU A 242 5.08 17.08 -5.69
N LEU A 243 3.83 16.71 -6.02
CA LEU A 243 3.04 17.42 -7.03
C LEU A 243 2.54 18.79 -6.57
N PHE A 244 2.21 18.92 -5.28
CA PHE A 244 1.69 20.14 -4.69
C PHE A 244 2.78 21.21 -4.54
N ARG A 245 3.93 20.81 -3.99
CA ARG A 245 5.05 21.69 -3.67
C ARG A 245 5.86 22.07 -4.90
N LYS A 246 5.94 21.17 -5.90
CA LYS A 246 6.66 21.39 -7.17
C LYS A 246 8.13 21.76 -6.99
N LYS A 247 8.73 21.37 -5.87
CA LYS A 247 10.14 21.56 -5.57
C LYS A 247 10.61 20.53 -4.55
N GLY A 248 11.90 20.22 -4.57
CA GLY A 248 12.49 19.24 -3.66
C GLY A 248 13.98 18.99 -3.91
N ALA A 249 14.61 18.27 -2.98
CA ALA A 249 16.00 17.85 -3.06
C ALA A 249 16.17 16.61 -3.94
N CYS A 250 17.39 16.07 -4.05
CA CYS A 250 17.68 14.94 -4.92
C CYS A 250 16.84 13.69 -4.61
N GLU A 251 16.55 13.42 -3.34
CA GLU A 251 15.72 12.30 -2.91
C GLU A 251 14.25 12.49 -3.34
N ASP A 252 13.74 13.71 -3.27
CA ASP A 252 12.38 14.06 -3.69
C ASP A 252 12.23 13.94 -5.21
N ILE A 253 13.26 14.34 -5.96
CA ILE A 253 13.31 14.18 -7.42
C ILE A 253 13.30 12.71 -7.80
N ALA A 254 14.13 11.89 -7.14
CA ALA A 254 14.16 10.46 -7.37
C ALA A 254 12.80 9.81 -7.04
N ALA A 255 12.18 10.19 -5.92
CA ALA A 255 10.86 9.70 -5.53
C ALA A 255 9.79 10.07 -6.57
N LEU A 256 9.76 11.33 -6.99
CA LEU A 256 8.83 11.81 -8.01
C LEU A 256 8.99 11.01 -9.32
N GLN A 257 10.23 10.78 -9.76
CA GLN A 257 10.51 9.96 -10.94
C GLN A 257 9.98 8.54 -10.75
N VAL A 258 10.24 7.90 -9.62
CA VAL A 258 9.73 6.55 -9.36
C VAL A 258 8.19 6.55 -9.41
N PHE A 259 7.48 7.46 -8.74
CA PHE A 259 6.01 7.53 -8.84
C PHE A 259 5.51 7.76 -10.27
N SER A 260 6.21 8.58 -11.05
CA SER A 260 5.90 8.83 -12.47
C SER A 260 6.11 7.60 -13.35
N LEU A 261 7.13 6.79 -13.04
CA LEU A 261 7.61 5.67 -13.84
C LEU A 261 7.00 4.32 -13.41
N VAL A 262 6.66 4.12 -12.14
CA VAL A 262 5.96 2.92 -11.59
C VAL A 262 4.59 2.74 -12.26
N LEU A 263 3.97 3.83 -12.71
CA LEU A 263 2.77 3.77 -13.54
C LEU A 263 2.98 3.28 -14.98
N LYS A 264 4.23 3.14 -15.39
CA LYS A 264 4.64 2.93 -16.79
C LYS A 264 5.49 1.69 -16.97
N GLU A 265 5.75 0.96 -15.87
CA GLU A 265 6.06 -0.47 -15.93
C GLU A 265 7.35 -0.72 -16.69
N PHE A 266 8.38 0.06 -16.36
CA PHE A 266 9.70 -0.19 -16.92
C PHE A 266 10.31 -1.43 -16.28
N ARG A 267 11.11 -2.18 -17.04
CA ARG A 267 11.91 -3.29 -16.52
C ARG A 267 12.96 -2.74 -15.53
N LEU A 268 12.57 -2.59 -14.27
CA LEU A 268 13.37 -1.90 -13.26
C LEU A 268 14.74 -2.53 -12.93
N PRO A 269 14.99 -3.86 -13.01
CA PRO A 269 16.31 -4.38 -12.61
C PRO A 269 17.46 -4.00 -13.56
N THR A 270 17.18 -3.65 -14.82
CA THR A 270 18.23 -3.27 -15.80
C THR A 270 18.32 -1.76 -16.04
N ILE A 271 17.37 -0.98 -15.50
CA ILE A 271 17.11 0.40 -15.90
C ILE A 271 17.46 1.40 -14.79
N LEU A 272 17.37 1.03 -13.51
CA LEU A 272 17.60 1.97 -12.39
C LEU A 272 19.03 2.52 -12.31
N LEU A 273 20.06 1.72 -12.64
CA LEU A 273 21.45 2.18 -12.62
C LEU A 273 21.81 3.14 -13.78
N PRO A 274 21.49 2.84 -15.05
CA PRO A 274 21.83 3.75 -16.14
C PRO A 274 20.85 4.91 -16.33
N ILE A 275 19.54 4.77 -16.05
CA ILE A 275 18.56 5.85 -16.24
C ILE A 275 18.54 6.83 -15.07
N GLY A 276 18.78 6.35 -13.84
CA GLY A 276 19.08 7.23 -12.71
C GLY A 276 20.28 8.14 -13.01
N LEU A 277 21.33 7.60 -13.66
CA LEU A 277 22.49 8.37 -14.15
C LEU A 277 22.15 9.26 -15.36
N LEU A 278 21.41 8.77 -16.36
CA LEU A 278 21.06 9.53 -17.57
C LEU A 278 20.13 10.70 -17.27
N LEU A 279 19.14 10.52 -16.38
CA LEU A 279 18.31 11.61 -15.89
C LEU A 279 19.10 12.53 -14.93
N TRP A 280 20.04 12.01 -14.14
CA TRP A 280 20.99 12.85 -13.38
C TRP A 280 21.81 13.78 -14.30
N VAL A 281 22.28 13.26 -15.43
CA VAL A 281 23.05 14.03 -16.43
C VAL A 281 22.17 15.02 -17.21
N LEU A 282 20.85 14.83 -17.26
CA LEU A 282 19.91 15.72 -17.94
C LEU A 282 19.23 16.74 -17.01
N ILE A 283 19.33 16.55 -15.69
CA ILE A 283 18.71 17.40 -14.64
C ILE A 283 19.75 18.33 -13.97
N LEU A 284 21.05 18.01 -14.05
CA LEU A 284 22.15 18.92 -13.72
C LEU A 284 22.63 19.69 -14.94
#